data_AF-A0A3G6ZIM7-F1
#
_entry.id   AF-A0A3G6ZIM7-F1
#
_cell.length_a   1.000
_cell.length_b   1.000
_cell.length_c   1.000
_cell.angle_alpha   90.00
_cell.angle_beta   90.00
_cell.angle_gamma   90.00
#
_symmetry.space_group_name_H-M   'P 1'
#
loop_
_entity.id
_entity.type
_entity.pdbx_description
1 polymer ?
#
loop_
_entity_poly.entity_id
_entity_poly.type
_entity_poly.pdbx_seq_one_letter_code
_entity_poly.pdbx_strand_id
1 'polypeptide(L)'
;MVLTPEPVDAAAIGRAAASVHDRVTGGDGAPFELRPLDDGAVLQVVVDGVVVLSVLRPRLAPESRERERVLPGVTAPETTRWWTEAYTPWHAGGALGVAILDALDGVAIHGGVGRED
;
A
#
# COMPACT_ATOMS: atom_id res chain seq x y z
N MET A 1 5.15 2.70 -1.16
CA MET A 1 4.35 3.70 -1.91
C MET A 1 3.68 3.01 -3.09
N VAL A 2 2.55 3.52 -3.57
CA VAL A 2 1.87 3.00 -4.76
C VAL A 2 1.60 4.15 -5.74
N LEU A 3 1.84 3.89 -7.03
CA LEU A 3 1.50 4.79 -8.13
C LEU A 3 0.31 4.20 -8.90
N THR A 4 -0.75 4.98 -9.06
CA THR A 4 -2.02 4.50 -9.63
C THR A 4 -2.66 5.49 -10.61
N PRO A 5 -3.50 5.01 -11.54
CA PRO A 5 -4.32 5.86 -12.40
C PRO A 5 -5.48 6.51 -11.63
N GLU A 6 -6.02 5.81 -10.62
CA GLU A 6 -7.14 6.24 -9.78
C GLU A 6 -6.71 6.34 -8.31
N PRO A 7 -7.35 7.19 -7.48
CA PRO A 7 -6.97 7.32 -6.08
C PRO A 7 -7.22 6.01 -5.31
N VAL A 8 -6.26 5.58 -4.50
CA VAL A 8 -6.42 4.41 -3.63
C VAL A 8 -7.29 4.77 -2.44
N ASP A 9 -8.56 4.34 -2.47
CA ASP A 9 -9.51 4.55 -1.38
C ASP A 9 -9.59 3.35 -0.43
N ALA A 10 -10.41 3.48 0.63
CA ALA A 10 -10.60 2.43 1.60
C ALA A 10 -11.20 1.14 0.99
N ALA A 11 -11.99 1.26 -0.08
CA ALA A 11 -12.59 0.11 -0.75
C ALA A 11 -11.53 -0.66 -1.57
N ALA A 12 -10.61 0.04 -2.24
CA ALA A 12 -9.47 -0.56 -2.93
C ALA A 12 -8.56 -1.31 -1.94
N ILE A 13 -8.23 -0.68 -0.80
CA ILE A 13 -7.47 -1.34 0.27
C ILE A 13 -8.22 -2.55 0.82
N GLY A 14 -9.53 -2.42 1.07
CA GLY A 14 -10.36 -3.54 1.56
C GLY A 14 -10.38 -4.73 0.62
N ARG A 15 -10.51 -4.51 -0.69
CA ARG A 15 -10.46 -5.58 -1.69
C ARG A 15 -9.09 -6.25 -1.74
N ALA A 16 -8.00 -5.46 -1.70
CA ALA A 16 -6.65 -5.98 -1.68
C ALA A 16 -6.38 -6.81 -0.39
N ALA A 17 -6.81 -6.29 0.76
CA ALA A 17 -6.72 -6.97 2.05
C ALA A 17 -7.50 -8.29 2.07
N ALA A 18 -8.73 -8.31 1.55
CA ALA A 18 -9.53 -9.52 1.42
C ALA A 18 -8.86 -10.56 0.51
N SER A 19 -8.35 -10.13 -0.65
CA SER A 19 -7.61 -11.02 -1.57
C SER A 19 -6.35 -11.62 -0.92
N VAL A 20 -5.63 -10.86 -0.09
CA VAL A 20 -4.49 -11.39 0.68
C VAL A 20 -4.97 -12.36 1.75
N HIS A 21 -5.99 -11.99 2.53
CA HIS A 21 -6.58 -12.85 3.55
C HIS A 21 -6.93 -14.21 2.97
N ASP A 22 -7.70 -14.25 1.89
CA ASP A 22 -8.14 -15.50 1.26
C ASP A 22 -6.96 -16.36 0.78
N ARG A 23 -5.89 -15.73 0.27
CA ARG A 23 -4.66 -16.44 -0.12
C ARG A 23 -3.89 -17.03 1.04
N VAL A 24 -3.83 -16.35 2.19
CA VAL A 24 -3.00 -16.79 3.33
C VAL A 24 -3.74 -17.72 4.29
N THR A 25 -5.06 -17.60 4.39
CA THR A 25 -5.87 -18.43 5.30
C THR A 25 -6.72 -19.47 4.60
N GLY A 26 -6.87 -19.40 3.26
CA GLY A 26 -7.83 -20.21 2.53
C GLY A 26 -9.28 -19.74 2.67
N GLY A 27 -9.49 -18.50 3.16
CA GLY A 27 -10.82 -17.94 3.42
C GLY A 27 -11.36 -18.21 4.83
N ASP A 28 -10.59 -18.94 5.65
CA ASP A 28 -10.92 -19.20 7.05
C ASP A 28 -10.39 -18.09 7.98
N GLY A 29 -11.02 -17.94 9.14
CA GLY A 29 -10.59 -16.97 10.16
C GLY A 29 -11.31 -15.62 10.10
N ALA A 30 -10.86 -14.69 10.95
CA ALA A 30 -11.43 -13.36 11.00
C ALA A 30 -10.84 -12.48 9.87
N PRO A 31 -11.67 -11.67 9.18
CA PRO A 31 -11.17 -10.77 8.15
C PRO A 31 -10.26 -9.71 8.75
N PHE A 32 -9.33 -9.20 7.94
CA PHE A 32 -8.48 -8.08 8.34
C PHE A 32 -9.34 -6.83 8.62
N GLU A 33 -9.08 -6.15 9.73
CA GLU A 33 -9.82 -4.96 10.13
C GLU A 33 -9.25 -3.73 9.40
N LEU A 34 -10.15 -2.89 8.88
CA LEU A 34 -9.81 -1.56 8.36
C LEU A 34 -10.11 -0.50 9.42
N ARG A 35 -9.08 0.25 9.83
CA ARG A 35 -9.20 1.25 10.88
C ARG A 35 -8.80 2.63 10.37
N PRO A 36 -9.75 3.56 10.14
CA PRO A 36 -9.43 4.94 9.82
C PRO A 36 -8.92 5.68 11.07
N LEU A 37 -7.90 6.53 10.90
CA LEU A 37 -7.38 7.44 11.92
C LEU A 37 -7.45 8.88 11.41
N ASP A 38 -7.48 9.83 12.35
CA ASP A 38 -7.40 11.27 12.08
C ASP A 38 -8.39 11.72 10.99
N ASP A 39 -9.67 11.44 11.21
CA ASP A 39 -10.75 11.70 10.25
C ASP A 39 -10.49 11.09 8.85
N GLY A 40 -9.84 9.92 8.81
CA GLY A 40 -9.49 9.22 7.58
C GLY A 40 -8.26 9.80 6.87
N ALA A 41 -7.39 10.54 7.55
CA ALA A 41 -6.08 10.93 7.00
C ALA A 41 -5.16 9.72 6.81
N VAL A 42 -5.35 8.68 7.64
CA VAL A 42 -4.67 7.39 7.55
C VAL A 42 -5.70 6.27 7.60
N LEU A 43 -5.49 5.25 6.79
CA LEU A 43 -6.18 3.97 6.90
C LEU A 43 -5.20 2.89 7.31
N GLN A 44 -5.48 2.22 8.42
CA GLN A 44 -4.70 1.07 8.88
C GLN A 44 -5.38 -0.24 8.50
N VAL A 45 -4.58 -1.25 8.18
CA VAL A 45 -5.01 -2.65 8.15
C VAL A 45 -4.48 -3.33 9.40
N VAL A 46 -5.36 -3.97 10.16
CA VAL A 46 -5.07 -4.61 11.45
C VAL A 46 -5.41 -6.10 11.38
N VAL A 47 -4.49 -6.95 11.84
CA VAL A 47 -4.63 -8.40 11.90
C VAL A 47 -4.32 -8.84 13.33
N ASP A 48 -5.27 -9.51 13.98
CA ASP A 48 -5.15 -9.96 15.37
C ASP A 48 -4.68 -8.86 16.34
N GLY A 49 -5.17 -7.64 16.14
CA GLY A 49 -4.81 -6.46 16.94
C GLY A 49 -3.48 -5.81 16.58
N VAL A 50 -2.75 -6.32 15.59
CA VAL A 50 -1.46 -5.79 15.12
C VAL A 50 -1.64 -5.04 13.81
N VAL A 51 -1.14 -3.81 13.72
CA VAL A 51 -1.12 -3.04 12.48
C VAL A 51 -0.12 -3.66 11.50
N VAL A 52 -0.56 -4.02 10.29
CA VAL A 52 0.30 -4.59 9.24
C VAL A 52 0.54 -3.62 8.08
N LEU A 53 -0.31 -2.60 7.93
CA LEU A 53 -0.21 -1.58 6.89
C LEU A 53 -0.81 -0.27 7.40
N SER A 54 -0.17 0.85 7.11
CA SER A 54 -0.75 2.19 7.25
C SER A 54 -0.67 2.91 5.91
N VAL A 55 -1.80 3.40 5.40
CA VAL A 55 -1.93 4.05 4.09
C VAL A 55 -2.38 5.49 4.29
N LEU A 56 -1.61 6.45 3.79
CA LEU A 56 -1.99 7.87 3.81
C LEU A 56 -2.97 8.18 2.67
N ARG A 57 -3.73 9.27 2.80
CA ARG A 57 -4.59 9.73 1.71
C ARG A 57 -3.82 9.88 0.39
N PRO A 58 -4.38 9.42 -0.74
CA PRO A 58 -3.80 9.65 -2.05
C PRO A 58 -3.60 11.14 -2.32
N ARG A 59 -2.54 11.47 -3.06
CA ARG A 59 -2.33 12.83 -3.59
C ARG A 59 -2.04 12.75 -5.07
N LEU A 60 -2.26 13.85 -5.77
CA LEU A 60 -1.89 13.95 -7.18
C LEU A 60 -0.39 13.71 -7.32
N ALA A 61 -0.05 12.79 -8.22
CA ALA A 61 1.33 12.53 -8.57
C ALA A 61 1.90 13.75 -9.31
N PRO A 62 3.17 14.12 -9.07
CA PRO A 62 3.83 15.15 -9.85
C PRO A 62 3.87 14.82 -11.36
N GLU A 63 4.19 15.83 -12.17
CA GLU A 63 4.46 15.63 -13.60
C GLU A 63 5.64 14.68 -13.83
N SER A 64 5.70 14.02 -14.99
CA SER A 64 6.67 12.96 -15.28
C SER A 64 8.13 13.34 -14.96
N ARG A 65 8.58 14.53 -15.37
CA ARG A 65 9.94 15.00 -15.10
C ARG A 65 10.24 15.14 -13.61
N GLU A 66 9.27 15.62 -12.85
CA GLU A 66 9.42 15.77 -11.41
C GLU A 66 9.38 14.41 -10.70
N ARG A 67 8.56 13.46 -11.19
CA ARG A 67 8.56 12.08 -10.69
C ARG A 67 9.90 11.39 -10.90
N GLU A 68 10.52 11.52 -12.07
CA GLU A 68 11.86 10.98 -12.35
C GLU A 68 12.93 11.57 -11.43
N ARG A 69 12.81 12.87 -11.09
CA ARG A 69 13.72 13.54 -10.15
C ARG A 69 13.56 13.02 -8.73
N VAL A 70 12.33 12.78 -8.28
CA VAL A 70 12.03 12.32 -6.91
C VAL A 70 12.25 10.81 -6.74
N LEU A 71 11.99 10.03 -7.79
CA LEU A 71 12.06 8.57 -7.79
C LEU A 71 12.96 8.08 -8.92
N PRO A 72 14.28 8.32 -8.81
CA PRO A 72 15.22 7.90 -9.84
C PRO A 72 15.19 6.38 -10.00
N GLY A 73 15.12 5.91 -11.25
CA GLY A 73 15.09 4.48 -11.59
C GLY A 73 13.72 3.81 -11.47
N VAL A 74 12.67 4.55 -11.09
CA VAL A 74 11.30 4.04 -11.10
C VAL A 74 10.62 4.40 -12.42
N THR A 75 10.23 3.38 -13.19
CA THR A 75 9.38 3.57 -14.36
C THR A 75 7.91 3.54 -13.96
N ALA A 76 7.29 4.72 -13.87
CA ALA A 76 5.86 4.84 -13.62
C ALA A 76 5.06 4.74 -14.94
N PRO A 77 3.89 4.07 -14.97
CA PRO A 77 3.00 4.08 -16.13
C PRO A 77 2.59 5.50 -16.52
N GLU A 78 2.43 5.78 -17.82
CA GLU A 78 1.98 7.10 -18.33
C GLU A 78 0.58 7.50 -17.79
N THR A 79 -0.23 6.51 -17.45
CA THR A 79 -1.56 6.67 -16.85
C THR A 79 -1.50 7.07 -15.38
N THR A 80 -0.33 7.09 -14.73
CA THR A 80 -0.19 7.49 -13.32
C THR A 80 -0.70 8.91 -13.10
N ARG A 81 -1.66 9.06 -12.19
CA ARG A 81 -2.22 10.34 -11.74
C ARG A 81 -2.14 10.53 -10.25
N TRP A 82 -2.02 9.44 -9.49
CA TRP A 82 -2.01 9.45 -8.04
C TRP A 82 -0.78 8.77 -7.49
N TRP A 83 -0.29 9.31 -6.38
CA TRP A 83 0.65 8.62 -5.51
C TRP A 83 -0.06 8.31 -4.19
N THR A 84 0.38 7.26 -3.50
CA THR A 84 -0.13 6.93 -2.16
C THR A 84 1.03 6.41 -1.33
N GLU A 85 1.37 7.17 -0.28
CA GLU A 85 2.36 6.74 0.70
C GLU A 85 1.75 5.67 1.60
N ALA A 86 2.54 4.63 1.86
CA ALA A 86 2.12 3.53 2.69
C ALA A 86 3.34 2.96 3.42
N TYR A 87 3.12 2.54 4.66
CA TYR A 87 4.14 2.08 5.58
C TYR A 87 3.75 0.72 6.14
N THR A 88 4.70 -0.20 6.14
CA THR A 88 4.58 -1.50 6.77
C THR A 88 5.56 -1.55 7.96
N PRO A 89 5.20 -2.24 9.05
CA PRO A 89 6.09 -2.39 10.19
C PRO A 89 7.27 -3.31 9.85
N TRP A 90 8.36 -3.20 10.62
CA TRP A 90 9.57 -4.03 10.44
C TRP A 90 9.45 -5.47 10.95
N HIS A 91 8.41 -5.77 11.73
CA HIS A 91 8.17 -7.12 12.24
C HIS A 91 7.57 -8.04 11.17
N ALA A 92 7.42 -9.34 11.46
CA ALA A 92 6.91 -10.33 10.51
C ALA A 92 5.59 -9.94 9.80
N GLY A 93 4.66 -9.29 10.52
CA GLY A 93 3.42 -8.77 9.93
C GLY A 93 3.60 -7.73 8.80
N GLY A 94 4.78 -7.11 8.66
CA GLY A 94 5.06 -6.18 7.56
C GLY A 94 5.02 -6.83 6.18
N ALA A 95 5.33 -8.12 6.09
CA ALA A 95 5.21 -8.88 4.84
C ALA A 95 3.76 -8.96 4.34
N LEU A 96 2.78 -9.03 5.25
CA LEU A 96 1.36 -8.95 4.89
C LEU A 96 1.03 -7.59 4.31
N GLY A 97 1.52 -6.51 4.93
CA GLY A 97 1.33 -5.16 4.41
C GLY A 97 1.89 -4.99 2.99
N VAL A 98 3.07 -5.54 2.71
CA VAL A 98 3.65 -5.54 1.35
C VAL A 98 2.76 -6.32 0.39
N ALA A 99 2.33 -7.53 0.76
CA ALA A 99 1.45 -8.35 -0.06
C ALA A 99 0.10 -7.68 -0.37
N ILE A 100 -0.41 -6.84 0.54
CA ILE A 100 -1.63 -6.03 0.32
C ILE A 100 -1.34 -4.91 -0.69
N LEU A 101 -0.20 -4.23 -0.60
CA LEU A 101 0.17 -3.19 -1.56
C LEU A 101 0.37 -3.77 -2.96
N ASP A 102 1.01 -4.93 -3.08
CA ASP A 102 1.23 -5.64 -4.34
C ASP A 102 -0.08 -6.16 -4.97
N ALA A 103 -1.15 -6.27 -4.19
CA ALA A 103 -2.47 -6.68 -4.68
C ALA A 103 -3.32 -5.50 -5.22
N LEU A 104 -2.82 -4.26 -5.13
CA LEU A 104 -3.48 -3.09 -5.70
C LEU A 104 -3.25 -3.01 -7.21
N ASP A 105 -4.21 -2.41 -7.91
CA ASP A 105 -4.09 -2.12 -9.34
C ASP A 105 -3.20 -0.87 -9.56
N GLY A 106 -1.88 -1.10 -9.55
CA GLY A 106 -0.88 -0.05 -9.64
C GLY A 106 0.55 -0.56 -9.58
N VAL A 107 1.51 0.36 -9.46
CA VAL A 107 2.92 0.04 -9.25
C VAL A 107 3.28 0.31 -7.80
N ALA A 108 3.46 -0.76 -7.02
CA ALA A 108 4.02 -0.68 -5.68
C ALA A 108 5.54 -0.49 -5.76
N ILE A 109 6.04 0.49 -5.01
CA ILE A 109 7.46 0.82 -4.87
C ILE A 109 7.82 0.64 -3.40
N HIS A 110 8.75 -0.28 -3.17
CA HIS A 110 9.21 -0.64 -1.83
C HIS A 110 10.50 0.11 -1.53
N GLY A 111 10.45 1.00 -0.54
CA GLY A 111 11.62 1.64 0.02
C GLY A 111 12.13 0.82 1.20
N GLY A 112 13.41 0.46 1.19
CA GLY A 112 14.09 -0.23 2.29
C GLY A 112 15.60 -0.09 2.13
N VAL A 113 16.33 -0.13 3.24
CA VAL A 113 17.80 -0.20 3.19
C VAL A 113 18.13 -1.52 2.50
N GLY A 114 18.73 -1.48 1.31
CA GLY A 114 19.24 -2.67 0.66
C GLY A 114 20.17 -3.39 1.64
N ARG A 115 20.19 -4.73 1.63
CA ARG A 115 21.31 -5.43 2.22
C ARG A 115 22.57 -4.90 1.53
N GLU A 116 23.43 -4.24 2.28
CA GLU A 116 24.82 -4.10 1.89
C GLU A 116 25.38 -5.52 1.84
N ASP A 117 25.61 -6.02 0.62
CA ASP A 117 26.39 -7.24 0.38
C ASP A 117 27.89 -6.98 0.61
#